data_AF-A0A5B7J6Y7-F1
#
_entry.id   AF-A0A5B7J6Y7-F1
#
_cell.length_a   1.000
_cell.length_b   1.000
_cell.length_c   1.000
_cell.angle_alpha   90.00
_cell.angle_beta   90.00
_cell.angle_gamma   90.00
#
_symmetry.space_group_name_H-M   'P 1'
#
loop_
_entity.id
_entity.type
_entity.pdbx_description
1 polymer ?
#
loop_
_entity_poly.entity_id
_entity_poly.type
_entity_poly.pdbx_seq_one_letter_code
_entity_poly.pdbx_strand_id
1 'polypeptide(L)'
;MEGKIAVCKWARTMKKPLLGVCLGLQAAVIEFSRNVLGWGDANSQEMYPDGTRHVIIEMPEHNPGQLGGTMRLGKRQTLFKTQDSKLRQLYGNVDFVEERHRHRFVISLL
;
A
#
# COMPACT_ATOMS: atom_id res chain seq x y z
N MET A 1 -13.68 4.85 -3.40
CA MET A 1 -12.23 5.11 -3.53
C MET A 1 -11.94 6.61 -3.73
N GLU A 2 -12.58 7.28 -4.69
CA GLU A 2 -12.31 8.68 -5.05
C GLU A 2 -12.36 9.69 -3.89
N GLY A 3 -13.31 9.59 -2.96
CA GLY A 3 -13.33 10.47 -1.78
C GLY A 3 -12.08 10.35 -0.90
N LYS A 4 -11.53 9.14 -0.75
CA LYS A 4 -10.29 8.90 0.00
C LYS A 4 -9.07 9.47 -0.74
N ILE A 5 -9.04 9.32 -2.08
CA ILE A 5 -8.01 9.91 -2.94
C ILE A 5 -8.02 11.45 -2.82
N ALA A 6 -9.20 12.06 -2.82
CA ALA A 6 -9.34 13.51 -2.65
C ALA A 6 -8.81 13.99 -1.29
N VAL A 7 -9.09 13.24 -0.21
CA VAL A 7 -8.54 13.54 1.13
C VAL A 7 -7.01 13.38 1.15
N CYS A 8 -6.45 12.35 0.52
CA CYS A 8 -4.99 12.19 0.39
C CYS A 8 -4.37 13.38 -0.34
N LYS A 9 -5.01 13.85 -1.43
CA LYS A 9 -4.56 15.02 -2.20
C LYS A 9 -4.55 16.26 -1.32
N TRP A 10 -5.65 16.51 -0.62
CA TRP A 10 -5.77 17.65 0.28
C TRP A 10 -4.72 17.61 1.40
N ALA A 11 -4.52 16.45 2.03
CA ALA A 11 -3.52 16.30 3.09
C ALA A 11 -2.10 16.59 2.58
N ARG A 12 -1.75 16.10 1.37
CA ARG A 12 -0.45 16.35 0.74
C ARG A 12 -0.25 17.81 0.38
N THR A 13 -1.22 18.45 -0.27
CA THR A 13 -1.10 19.86 -0.71
C THR A 13 -1.11 20.84 0.47
N MET A 14 -1.85 20.53 1.52
CA MET A 14 -1.93 21.35 2.75
C MET A 14 -0.87 20.99 3.80
N LYS A 15 0.04 20.06 3.48
CA LYS A 15 1.11 19.57 4.37
C LYS A 15 0.59 19.10 5.74
N LYS A 16 -0.56 18.44 5.75
CA LYS A 16 -1.15 17.86 6.97
C LYS A 16 -0.65 16.43 7.18
N PRO A 17 -0.30 16.04 8.42
CA PRO A 17 0.08 14.66 8.71
C PRO A 17 -1.03 13.67 8.32
N LEU A 18 -0.65 12.57 7.68
CA LEU A 18 -1.56 11.51 7.24
C LEU A 18 -0.94 10.14 7.56
N LEU A 19 -1.73 9.24 8.13
CA LEU A 19 -1.38 7.84 8.32
C LEU A 19 -2.37 6.97 7.54
N GLY A 20 -1.89 6.29 6.49
CA GLY A 20 -2.69 5.39 5.68
C GLY A 20 -2.65 3.96 6.22
N VAL A 21 -3.77 3.45 6.73
CA VAL A 21 -3.88 2.05 7.17
C VAL A 21 -4.58 1.23 6.09
N CYS A 22 -3.95 0.13 5.66
CA CYS A 22 -4.47 -0.80 4.65
C CYS A 22 -4.93 -0.07 3.37
N LEU A 23 -6.25 0.05 3.13
CA LEU A 23 -6.81 0.77 1.98
C LEU A 23 -6.39 2.25 1.95
N GLY A 24 -6.07 2.86 3.09
CA GLY A 24 -5.56 4.23 3.14
C GLY A 24 -4.21 4.39 2.44
N LEU A 25 -3.34 3.38 2.55
CA LEU A 25 -2.06 3.37 1.84
C LEU A 25 -2.28 3.26 0.33
N GLN A 26 -3.20 2.39 -0.10
CA GLN A 26 -3.55 2.22 -1.51
C GLN A 26 -4.08 3.53 -2.12
N ALA A 27 -5.01 4.21 -1.43
CA ALA A 27 -5.54 5.49 -1.87
C ALA A 27 -4.45 6.56 -2.01
N ALA A 28 -3.49 6.60 -1.07
CA ALA A 28 -2.36 7.54 -1.12
C ALA A 28 -1.44 7.27 -2.32
N VAL A 29 -1.16 6.01 -2.64
CA VAL A 29 -0.33 5.65 -3.81
C VAL A 29 -1.04 5.99 -5.12
N ILE A 30 -2.35 5.76 -5.23
CA ILE A 30 -3.14 6.17 -6.40
C ILE A 30 -3.12 7.69 -6.54
N GLU A 31 -3.35 8.44 -5.46
CA GLU A 31 -3.32 9.90 -5.49
C GLU A 31 -1.99 10.43 -6.00
N PHE A 32 -0.88 9.89 -5.47
CA PHE A 32 0.46 10.31 -5.86
C PHE A 32 0.74 9.98 -7.32
N SER A 33 0.34 8.79 -7.79
CA SER A 33 0.52 8.37 -9.17
C SER A 33 -0.24 9.28 -10.14
N ARG A 34 -1.50 9.62 -9.83
CA ARG A 34 -2.33 10.48 -10.68
C ARG A 34 -1.87 11.94 -10.68
N ASN A 35 -1.51 12.49 -9.52
CA ASN A 35 -1.29 13.94 -9.39
C ASN A 35 0.19 14.36 -9.49
N VAL A 36 1.13 13.47 -9.15
CA VAL A 36 2.58 13.79 -9.15
C VAL A 36 3.28 13.14 -10.35
N LEU A 37 3.00 11.86 -10.63
CA LEU A 37 3.58 11.16 -11.79
C LEU A 37 2.81 11.42 -13.10
N GLY A 38 1.62 12.02 -13.03
CA GLY A 38 0.79 12.33 -14.19
C GLY A 38 0.05 11.13 -14.79
N TRP A 39 -0.02 9.99 -14.10
CA TRP A 39 -0.71 8.80 -14.57
C TRP A 39 -2.20 8.87 -14.24
N GLY A 40 -2.94 9.68 -15.00
CA GLY A 40 -4.36 9.94 -14.73
C GLY A 40 -5.26 8.69 -14.69
N ASP A 41 -4.87 7.63 -15.39
CA ASP A 41 -5.58 6.34 -15.45
C ASP A 41 -5.18 5.34 -14.34
N ALA A 42 -4.21 5.69 -13.49
CA ALA A 42 -3.72 4.81 -12.43
C ALA A 42 -4.83 4.44 -11.44
N ASN A 43 -5.02 3.13 -11.24
CA ASN A 43 -6.10 2.57 -10.44
C ASN A 43 -5.69 1.30 -9.68
N SER A 44 -6.60 0.75 -8.87
CA SER A 44 -6.45 -0.60 -8.32
C SER A 44 -7.22 -1.60 -9.18
N GLN A 45 -6.66 -2.80 -9.30
CA GLN A 45 -7.32 -3.95 -9.91
C GLN A 45 -8.63 -4.31 -9.16
N GLU A 46 -8.68 -4.07 -7.85
CA GLU A 46 -9.89 -4.28 -7.03
C GLU A 46 -11.08 -3.42 -7.49
N MET A 47 -10.83 -2.14 -7.79
CA MET A 47 -11.90 -1.18 -8.08
C MET A 47 -12.19 -1.07 -9.58
N TYR A 48 -11.16 -1.27 -10.42
CA TYR A 48 -11.25 -1.14 -11.87
C TYR A 48 -10.52 -2.31 -12.54
N PRO A 49 -11.14 -3.50 -12.60
CA PRO A 49 -10.52 -4.69 -13.19
C PRO A 49 -10.06 -4.48 -14.65
N ASP A 50 -10.84 -3.74 -15.43
CA ASP A 50 -10.57 -3.45 -16.85
C ASP A 50 -9.65 -2.23 -17.07
N GLY A 51 -9.07 -1.69 -16.00
CA GLY A 51 -8.16 -0.54 -16.07
C GLY A 51 -6.85 -0.87 -16.79
N THR A 52 -6.31 0.11 -17.52
CA THR A 52 -5.05 -0.02 -18.29
C THR A 52 -3.80 0.03 -17.43
N ARG A 53 -3.89 0.61 -16.22
CA ARG A 53 -2.74 0.83 -15.34
C ARG A 53 -3.09 0.57 -13.89
N HIS A 54 -2.79 -0.65 -13.42
CA HIS A 54 -2.98 -1.03 -12.02
C HIS A 54 -1.72 -0.76 -11.20
N VAL A 55 -1.77 0.26 -10.35
CA VAL A 55 -0.70 0.51 -9.36
C VAL A 55 -0.89 -0.32 -8.09
N ILE A 56 -2.08 -0.92 -7.93
CA ILE A 56 -2.39 -1.89 -6.88
C ILE A 56 -2.98 -3.12 -7.54
N ILE A 57 -2.34 -4.26 -7.34
CA ILE A 57 -2.71 -5.55 -7.94
C ILE A 57 -3.02 -6.58 -6.87
N GLU A 58 -3.82 -7.59 -7.21
CA GLU A 58 -3.98 -8.76 -6.35
C GLU A 58 -2.75 -9.65 -6.49
N MET A 59 -2.02 -9.86 -5.39
CA MET A 59 -0.88 -10.78 -5.37
C MET A 59 -1.06 -11.75 -4.21
N PRO A 60 -1.73 -12.89 -4.46
CA PRO A 60 -1.95 -13.88 -3.42
C PRO A 60 -0.66 -14.62 -3.07
N GLU A 61 -0.59 -15.14 -1.86
CA GLU A 61 0.52 -15.98 -1.41
C GLU A 61 0.25 -17.44 -1.74
N HIS A 62 1.26 -18.11 -2.26
CA HIS A 62 1.22 -19.54 -2.56
C HIS A 62 2.07 -20.25 -1.52
N ASN A 63 1.41 -20.83 -0.51
CA ASN A 63 2.07 -21.55 0.57
C ASN A 63 2.05 -23.06 0.30
N PRO A 64 3.16 -23.79 0.51
CA PRO A 64 3.18 -25.25 0.38
C PRO A 64 2.09 -25.90 1.23
N GLY A 65 1.28 -26.77 0.63
CA GLY A 65 0.16 -27.45 1.30
C GLY A 65 -1.17 -26.67 1.32
N GLN A 66 -1.23 -25.46 0.76
CA GLN A 66 -2.48 -24.73 0.52
C GLN A 66 -2.73 -24.63 -0.98
N LEU A 67 -3.87 -25.12 -1.44
CA LEU A 67 -4.28 -25.00 -2.83
C LEU A 67 -4.88 -23.62 -3.10
N GLY A 68 -4.43 -22.97 -4.18
CA GLY A 68 -4.90 -21.66 -4.62
C GLY A 68 -4.15 -20.48 -4.03
N GLY A 69 -4.63 -19.27 -4.33
CA GLY A 69 -4.05 -18.02 -3.87
C GLY A 69 -4.57 -17.64 -2.49
N THR A 70 -3.70 -17.65 -1.49
CA THR A 70 -4.07 -17.39 -0.09
C THR A 70 -3.90 -15.90 0.26
N MET A 71 -4.73 -15.39 1.17
CA MET A 71 -4.58 -14.03 1.68
C MET A 71 -3.31 -13.93 2.53
N ARG A 72 -2.58 -12.81 2.42
CA ARG A 72 -1.53 -12.49 3.38
C ARG A 72 -2.17 -12.23 4.74
N LEU A 73 -2.08 -13.24 5.61
CA LEU A 73 -2.76 -13.28 6.90
C LEU A 73 -1.80 -13.70 8.00
N GLY A 74 -1.92 -13.04 9.16
CA GLY A 74 -1.21 -13.41 10.38
C GLY A 74 0.06 -12.60 10.60
N LYS A 75 0.89 -13.09 11.54
CA LYS A 75 2.13 -12.43 11.95
C LYS A 75 3.17 -12.58 10.85
N ARG A 76 3.73 -11.47 10.37
CA ARG A 76 4.79 -11.46 9.36
C ARG A 76 5.88 -10.49 9.74
N GLN A 77 7.11 -10.88 9.42
CA GLN A 77 8.28 -10.03 9.59
C GLN A 77 8.31 -8.99 8.46
N THR A 78 8.47 -7.73 8.82
CA THR A 78 8.69 -6.60 7.91
C THR A 78 10.04 -5.99 8.21
N LEU A 79 10.94 -6.05 7.23
CA LEU A 79 12.32 -5.55 7.32
C LEU A 79 12.35 -4.07 6.93
N PHE A 80 13.05 -3.24 7.70
CA PHE A 80 13.32 -1.86 7.30
C PHE A 80 14.42 -1.82 6.23
N LYS A 81 14.19 -1.07 5.15
CA LYS A 81 15.18 -0.93 4.07
C LYS A 81 16.12 0.28 4.23
N THR A 82 15.72 1.29 4.99
CA THR A 82 16.49 2.52 5.20
C THR A 82 16.63 2.82 6.69
N GLN A 83 17.77 3.42 7.03
CA GLN A 83 18.05 3.89 8.38
C GLN A 83 17.31 5.21 8.67
N ASP A 84 17.07 6.04 7.63
CA ASP A 84 16.35 7.31 7.73
C ASP A 84 14.82 7.09 7.61
N SER A 85 14.23 6.55 8.68
CA SER A 85 12.79 6.32 8.78
C SER A 85 12.27 6.75 10.15
N LYS A 86 11.31 7.68 10.15
CA LYS A 86 10.60 8.11 11.38
C LYS A 86 9.91 6.94 12.09
N LEU A 87 9.35 5.99 11.34
CA LEU A 87 8.73 4.80 11.92
C LEU A 87 9.77 3.93 12.61
N ARG A 88 10.93 3.71 12.00
CA ARG A 88 12.01 2.92 12.61
C ARG A 88 12.49 3.52 13.92
N GLN A 89 12.62 4.84 13.99
CA GLN A 89 12.97 5.55 15.23
C GLN A 89 11.93 5.30 16.33
N LEU A 90 10.64 5.31 16.01
CA LEU A 90 9.56 5.01 16.96
C LEU A 90 9.58 3.55 17.44
N TYR A 91 10.01 2.61 16.60
CA TYR A 91 10.20 1.21 16.95
C TYR A 91 11.55 0.90 17.63
N GLY A 92 12.33 1.91 18.04
CA GLY A 92 13.58 1.72 18.77
C GLY A 92 14.77 1.33 17.90
N ASN A 93 14.79 1.73 16.62
CA ASN A 93 15.88 1.47 15.67
C ASN A 93 16.19 -0.01 15.39
N VAL A 94 15.20 -0.88 15.57
CA VAL A 94 15.29 -2.30 15.19
C VAL A 94 15.41 -2.48 13.67
N ASP A 95 15.92 -3.63 13.23
CA ASP A 95 16.06 -3.96 11.81
C ASP A 95 14.78 -4.55 11.20
N PHE A 96 13.92 -5.12 12.05
CA PHE A 96 12.63 -5.66 11.65
C PHE A 96 11.58 -5.48 12.74
N VAL A 97 10.32 -5.50 12.32
CA VAL A 97 9.15 -5.60 13.20
C VAL A 97 8.29 -6.77 12.76
N GLU A 98 7.53 -7.32 13.69
CA GLU A 98 6.55 -8.35 13.38
C GLU A 98 5.15 -7.81 13.65
N GLU A 99 4.35 -7.70 12.59
CA GLU A 99 3.00 -7.15 12.66
C GLU A 99 1.99 -8.14 12.07
N ARG A 100 0.72 -7.94 12.40
CA ARG A 100 -0.36 -8.76 11.85
C ARG A 100 -0.88 -8.14 10.56
N HIS A 101 -0.83 -8.92 9.48
CA HIS A 101 -1.35 -8.52 8.18
C HIS A 101 -2.70 -9.18 7.92
N ARG A 102 -3.58 -8.46 7.20
CA ARG A 102 -4.83 -8.97 6.65
C ARG A 102 -5.18 -8.19 5.38
N HIS A 103 -4.54 -8.54 4.26
CA HIS A 103 -4.81 -7.94 2.96
C HIS A 103 -4.45 -8.91 1.81
N ARG A 104 -5.04 -8.71 0.63
CA ARG A 104 -4.74 -9.47 -0.61
C ARG A 104 -4.00 -8.64 -1.65
N PHE A 105 -4.34 -7.36 -1.70
CA PHE A 105 -3.79 -6.43 -2.66
C PHE A 105 -2.46 -5.85 -2.16
N VAL A 106 -1.55 -5.66 -3.10
CA VAL A 106 -0.23 -5.09 -2.88
C VAL A 106 0.04 -3.99 -3.90
N ILE A 107 1.03 -3.15 -3.62
CA ILE A 107 1.47 -2.11 -4.55
C ILE A 107 2.30 -2.78 -5.63
N SER A 108 1.97 -2.54 -6.90
CA SER A 108 2.78 -2.98 -8.03
C SER A 108 4.01 -2.07 -8.15
N LEU A 109 5.19 -2.67 -8.05
CA LEU A 109 6.43 -2.03 -8.49
C LEU A 109 6.57 -2.40 -9.96
N LEU A 110 6.10 -1.50 -10.85
CA LEU A 110 6.13 -1.57 -12.33
C LEU A 110 6.69 -2.87 -12.94
#